data_AF-A0A243W6R0-F1
#
_entry.id   AF-A0A243W6R0-F1
#
_cell.length_a   1.000
_cell.length_b   1.000
_cell.length_c   1.000
_cell.angle_alpha   90.00
_cell.angle_beta   90.00
_cell.angle_gamma   90.00
#
_symmetry.space_group_name_H-M   'P 1'
#
loop_
_entity.id
_entity.type
_entity.pdbx_description
1 polymer ?
#
loop_
_entity_poly.entity_id
_entity_poly.type
_entity_poly.pdbx_seq_one_letter_code
_entity_poly.pdbx_strand_id
1 'polypeptide(L)'
;MNKTKKPLLTSLMRPAPTLSPEEQQRIQAENNAKLFGLPTDTPITSAPTPEPAPAMWVPSGQWVQFGTYIKDHTYLQLKQAEYFEPGFEIREFVEEALKAALAELDSAQKSLPVNAMEKLLKTNKKLGRQQQ
;
A
#
# COMPACT_ATOMS: atom_id res chain seq x y z
N MET A 1 -44.83 0.86 -30.87
CA MET A 1 -44.76 1.74 -29.67
C MET A 1 -45.58 1.10 -28.57
N ASN A 2 -45.03 0.11 -27.86
CA ASN A 2 -45.79 -0.68 -26.88
C ASN A 2 -44.91 -0.88 -25.64
N LYS A 3 -45.39 -0.32 -24.53
CA LYS A 3 -44.68 -0.08 -23.27
C LYS A 3 -44.58 -1.37 -22.45
N THR A 4 -43.36 -1.82 -22.14
CA THR A 4 -43.14 -2.89 -21.15
C THR A 4 -43.04 -2.27 -19.76
N LYS A 5 -44.11 -2.43 -18.97
CA LYS A 5 -44.19 -2.05 -17.55
C LYS A 5 -43.26 -2.98 -16.75
N LYS A 6 -42.29 -2.40 -16.03
CA LYS A 6 -41.46 -3.12 -15.05
C LYS A 6 -42.29 -3.36 -13.78
N PRO A 7 -42.28 -4.57 -13.19
CA PRO A 7 -42.93 -4.81 -11.92
C PRO A 7 -42.13 -4.17 -10.77
N LEU A 8 -42.88 -3.55 -9.86
CA LEU A 8 -42.46 -3.05 -8.57
C LEU A 8 -42.06 -4.25 -7.69
N LEU A 9 -40.80 -4.34 -7.27
CA LEU A 9 -40.37 -5.27 -6.22
C LEU A 9 -39.98 -4.49 -4.98
N THR A 10 -40.94 -4.43 -4.07
CA THR A 10 -40.81 -4.12 -2.66
C THR A 10 -39.81 -5.12 -2.04
N SER A 11 -38.57 -4.70 -1.80
CA SER A 11 -37.60 -5.51 -1.06
C SER A 11 -37.42 -4.95 0.35
N LEU A 12 -38.27 -5.46 1.23
CA LEU A 12 -38.04 -5.79 2.64
C LEU A 12 -36.70 -5.25 3.23
N MET A 13 -36.76 -4.14 3.96
CA MET A 13 -35.66 -3.71 4.82
C MET A 13 -35.48 -4.73 5.95
N ARG A 14 -34.41 -5.53 5.88
CA ARG A 14 -33.80 -6.14 7.08
C ARG A 14 -32.67 -5.21 7.54
N PRO A 15 -32.66 -4.73 8.79
CA PRO A 15 -31.49 -4.06 9.33
C PRO A 15 -30.33 -5.07 9.43
N ALA A 16 -29.20 -4.73 8.82
CA ALA A 16 -27.94 -5.42 9.05
C ALA A 16 -27.52 -5.25 10.53
N PRO A 17 -26.89 -6.24 11.17
CA PRO A 17 -26.39 -6.08 12.53
C PRO A 17 -25.29 -5.02 12.52
N THR A 18 -25.60 -3.84 13.06
CA THR A 18 -24.62 -2.81 13.36
C THR A 18 -23.80 -3.31 14.55
N LEU A 19 -22.65 -3.94 14.27
CA LEU A 19 -21.63 -4.18 15.29
C LEU A 19 -21.28 -2.84 15.94
N SER A 20 -21.37 -2.80 17.28
CA SER A 20 -21.11 -1.59 18.05
C SER A 20 -19.65 -1.14 17.84
N PRO A 21 -19.35 0.17 17.82
CA PRO A 21 -17.98 0.68 17.74
C PRO A 21 -17.04 0.06 18.80
N GLU A 22 -17.61 -0.36 19.93
CA GLU A 22 -16.90 -1.00 21.05
C GLU A 22 -16.38 -2.40 20.69
N GLU A 23 -17.14 -3.18 19.92
CA GLU A 23 -16.71 -4.51 19.47
C GLU A 23 -15.59 -4.40 18.41
N GLN A 24 -15.66 -3.39 17.53
CA GLN A 24 -14.61 -3.13 16.55
C GLN A 24 -13.28 -2.73 17.21
N GLN A 25 -13.33 -1.92 18.27
CA GLN A 25 -12.14 -1.53 19.03
C GLN A 25 -11.52 -2.70 19.78
N ARG A 26 -12.36 -3.59 20.32
CA ARG A 26 -11.89 -4.78 21.03
C ARG A 26 -11.16 -5.76 20.09
N ILE A 27 -11.67 -5.96 18.88
CA ILE A 27 -11.02 -6.78 17.82
C ILE A 27 -9.70 -6.13 17.36
N GLN A 28 -9.63 -4.80 17.30
CA GLN A 28 -8.40 -4.08 16.92
C GLN A 28 -7.33 -4.15 18.03
N ALA A 29 -7.73 -4.06 19.30
CA ALA A 29 -6.82 -4.15 20.44
C ALA A 29 -6.24 -5.56 20.61
N GLU A 30 -7.05 -6.60 20.37
CA GLU A 30 -6.61 -8.00 20.48
C GLU A 30 -5.58 -8.38 19.39
N ASN A 31 -5.69 -7.77 18.20
CA ASN A 31 -4.67 -7.92 17.15
C ASN A 31 -3.34 -7.22 17.49
N ASN A 32 -3.38 -6.10 18.22
CA ASN A 32 -2.18 -5.33 18.56
C ASN A 32 -1.38 -5.97 19.72
N ALA A 33 -2.07 -6.62 20.66
CA ALA A 33 -1.43 -7.27 21.81
C ALA A 33 -0.60 -8.52 21.45
N LYS A 34 -0.86 -9.16 20.30
CA LYS A 34 -0.09 -10.33 19.84
C LYS A 34 1.28 -10.01 19.24
N LEU A 35 1.61 -8.74 19.01
CA LEU A 35 2.83 -8.35 18.30
C LEU A 35 4.00 -7.95 19.23
N PHE A 36 3.74 -7.69 20.51
CA PHE A 36 4.74 -7.12 21.44
C PHE A 36 4.93 -7.99 22.68
N GLY A 37 5.45 -9.20 22.48
CA GLY A 37 6.11 -9.97 23.54
C GLY A 37 7.56 -9.50 23.69
N LEU A 38 7.87 -8.79 24.78
CA LEU A 38 9.23 -8.56 25.28
C LEU A 38 9.87 -9.90 25.69
N PRO A 39 11.22 -10.07 25.65
CA PRO A 39 12.03 -9.54 26.76
C PRO A 39 13.51 -9.13 26.47
N THR A 40 13.99 -8.20 27.31
CA THR A 40 15.29 -8.17 28.05
C THR A 40 16.63 -7.74 27.40
N ASP A 41 17.26 -6.80 28.15
CA ASP A 41 18.67 -6.34 28.27
C ASP A 41 19.81 -7.20 27.70
N THR A 42 20.80 -6.54 27.08
CA THR A 42 22.17 -6.36 27.64
C THR A 42 23.05 -5.48 26.72
N PRO A 43 23.94 -4.63 27.28
CA PRO A 43 24.90 -3.84 26.52
C PRO A 43 26.22 -4.59 26.34
N ILE A 44 26.70 -4.72 25.10
CA ILE A 44 28.09 -5.14 24.81
C ILE A 44 28.72 -4.20 23.80
N THR A 45 29.69 -3.46 24.32
CA THR A 45 30.70 -2.70 23.59
C THR A 45 31.53 -3.65 22.71
N SER A 46 31.65 -3.35 21.42
CA SER A 46 32.69 -3.93 20.56
C SER A 46 33.02 -2.97 19.43
N ALA A 47 34.32 -2.78 19.25
CA ALA A 47 35.01 -1.78 18.44
C ALA A 47 34.53 -1.69 16.97
N PRO A 48 34.70 -0.52 16.31
CA PRO A 48 34.30 -0.35 14.93
C PRO A 48 35.25 -1.15 14.02
N THR A 49 34.79 -2.34 13.63
CA THR A 49 35.26 -2.98 12.40
C THR A 49 34.73 -2.11 11.25
N PRO A 50 35.52 -1.79 10.21
CA PRO A 50 35.00 -1.13 9.03
C PRO A 50 33.99 -2.05 8.36
N GLU A 51 32.71 -1.81 8.68
CA GLU A 51 31.57 -2.44 8.06
C GLU A 51 31.65 -2.16 6.55
N PRO A 52 31.59 -3.19 5.68
CA PRO A 52 31.45 -2.94 4.26
C PRO A 52 30.19 -2.11 4.08
N ALA A 53 30.35 -0.93 3.47
CA ALA A 53 29.25 0.02 3.28
C ALA A 53 28.02 -0.75 2.78
N PRO A 54 26.84 -0.55 3.40
CA PRO A 54 25.64 -1.28 3.03
C PRO A 54 25.41 -1.10 1.54
N ALA A 55 25.11 -2.18 0.84
CA ALA A 55 24.77 -2.14 -0.58
C ALA A 55 23.64 -1.12 -0.77
N MET A 56 24.02 0.09 -1.18
CA MET A 56 23.08 1.19 -1.34
C MET A 56 22.26 0.87 -2.57
N TRP A 57 21.00 0.51 -2.37
CA TRP A 57 20.06 0.44 -3.46
C TRP A 57 19.87 1.84 -4.03
N VAL A 58 20.27 2.03 -5.29
CA VAL A 58 20.13 3.30 -5.99
C VAL A 58 18.85 3.27 -6.84
N PRO A 59 17.92 4.22 -6.65
CA PRO A 59 16.73 4.29 -7.49
C PRO A 59 17.13 4.59 -8.94
N SER A 60 16.78 3.69 -9.86
CA SER A 60 17.16 3.80 -11.28
C SER A 60 16.20 4.64 -12.12
N GLY A 61 15.13 5.17 -11.53
CA GLY A 61 14.04 5.87 -12.24
C GLY A 61 13.27 4.99 -13.24
N GLN A 62 13.57 3.69 -13.29
CA GLN A 62 12.90 2.75 -14.17
C GLN A 62 11.51 2.41 -13.63
N TRP A 63 10.57 2.28 -14.55
CA TRP A 63 9.24 1.84 -14.18
C TRP A 63 9.22 0.39 -13.70
N VAL A 64 8.66 0.17 -12.51
CA VAL A 64 8.42 -1.16 -11.95
C VAL A 64 6.93 -1.48 -12.02
N GLN A 65 6.56 -2.63 -12.58
CA GLN A 65 5.16 -3.04 -12.62
C GLN A 65 4.62 -3.26 -11.19
N PHE A 66 3.65 -2.45 -10.80
CA PHE A 66 2.94 -2.53 -9.53
C PHE A 66 1.44 -2.74 -9.83
N GLY A 67 0.91 -3.90 -9.44
CA GLY A 67 -0.48 -4.26 -9.67
C GLY A 67 -1.30 -4.06 -8.40
N THR A 68 -2.43 -3.36 -8.51
CA THR A 68 -3.38 -3.17 -7.43
C THR A 68 -4.81 -3.19 -7.98
N TYR A 69 -5.79 -3.31 -7.09
CA TYR A 69 -7.21 -3.17 -7.42
C TYR A 69 -7.70 -1.81 -6.95
N ILE A 70 -8.51 -1.17 -7.79
CA ILE A 70 -9.23 0.07 -7.45
C ILE A 70 -10.73 -0.18 -7.50
N LYS A 71 -11.50 0.69 -6.84
CA LYS A 71 -12.96 0.64 -6.91
C LYS A 71 -13.43 1.00 -8.31
N ASP A 72 -14.56 0.42 -8.70
CA ASP A 72 -15.25 0.66 -9.97
C ASP A 72 -15.48 2.14 -10.25
N HIS A 73 -15.91 2.91 -9.25
CA HIS A 73 -16.12 4.34 -9.37
C HIS A 73 -14.84 5.09 -9.73
N THR A 74 -13.72 4.78 -9.06
CA THR A 74 -12.41 5.37 -9.34
C THR A 74 -11.94 5.01 -10.75
N TYR A 75 -12.12 3.75 -11.16
CA TYR A 75 -11.77 3.32 -12.52
C TYR A 75 -12.56 4.10 -13.59
N LEU A 76 -13.87 4.28 -13.38
CA LEU A 76 -14.70 5.07 -14.29
C LEU A 76 -14.21 6.52 -14.39
N GLN A 77 -13.87 7.15 -13.26
CA GLN A 77 -13.34 8.51 -13.25
C GLN A 77 -12.01 8.64 -14.00
N LEU A 78 -11.10 7.67 -13.84
CA LEU A 78 -9.84 7.64 -14.60
C LEU A 78 -10.10 7.55 -16.12
N LYS A 79 -11.09 6.75 -16.53
CA LYS A 79 -11.48 6.65 -17.95
C LYS A 79 -12.19 7.88 -18.48
N GLN A 80 -12.97 8.57 -17.65
CA GLN A 80 -13.56 9.85 -18.00
C GLN A 80 -12.48 10.92 -18.20
N ALA A 81 -11.49 10.99 -17.31
CA ALA A 81 -10.36 11.92 -17.44
C ALA A 81 -9.58 11.65 -18.75
N GLU A 82 -9.25 10.39 -19.04
CA GLU A 82 -8.59 9.99 -20.30
C GLU A 82 -9.37 10.39 -21.55
N TYR A 83 -10.70 10.42 -21.46
CA TYR A 83 -11.56 10.82 -22.57
C TYR A 83 -11.65 12.34 -22.76
N PHE A 84 -11.76 13.10 -21.66
CA PHE A 84 -12.01 14.55 -21.71
C PHE A 84 -10.74 15.41 -21.71
N GLU A 85 -9.63 14.91 -21.17
CA GLU A 85 -8.37 15.66 -21.03
C GLU A 85 -7.32 15.15 -22.04
N PRO A 86 -7.03 15.90 -23.11
CA PRO A 86 -6.01 15.52 -24.08
C PRO A 86 -4.63 15.40 -23.44
N GLY A 87 -3.95 14.28 -23.66
CA GLY A 87 -2.63 14.03 -23.09
C GLY A 87 -2.66 13.51 -21.64
N PHE A 88 -3.83 13.23 -21.08
CA PHE A 88 -3.92 12.60 -19.77
C PHE A 88 -3.42 11.15 -19.80
N GLU A 89 -2.35 10.88 -19.05
CA GLU A 89 -1.82 9.54 -18.88
C GLU A 89 -2.13 9.01 -17.47
N ILE A 90 -3.01 8.00 -17.38
CA ILE A 90 -3.40 7.37 -16.11
C ILE A 90 -2.16 6.93 -15.31
N ARG A 91 -1.14 6.40 -15.99
CA ARG A 91 0.07 5.89 -15.35
C ARG A 91 0.85 7.01 -14.65
N GLU A 92 1.07 8.12 -15.32
CA GLU A 92 1.80 9.27 -14.77
C GLU A 92 0.99 9.93 -13.65
N PHE A 93 -0.32 10.12 -13.87
CA PHE A 93 -1.22 10.65 -12.86
C PHE A 93 -1.20 9.82 -11.56
N VAL A 94 -1.26 8.49 -11.69
CA VAL A 94 -1.22 7.59 -10.52
C VAL A 94 0.14 7.63 -9.83
N GLU A 95 1.25 7.69 -10.57
CA GLU A 95 2.59 7.83 -10.00
C GLU A 95 2.74 9.14 -9.21
N GLU A 96 2.29 10.27 -9.76
CA GLU A 96 2.33 11.56 -9.06
C GLU A 96 1.46 11.57 -7.82
N ALA A 97 0.23 11.06 -7.91
CA ALA A 97 -0.67 10.96 -6.77
C ALA A 97 -0.10 10.07 -5.65
N LEU A 98 0.53 8.94 -6.00
CA LEU A 98 1.20 8.07 -5.03
C LEU A 98 2.42 8.72 -4.42
N LYS A 99 3.25 9.41 -5.21
CA LYS A 99 4.41 10.15 -4.70
C LYS A 99 4.01 11.23 -3.71
N ALA A 100 2.96 11.99 -4.03
CA ALA A 100 2.43 13.02 -3.13
C ALA A 100 1.95 12.39 -1.81
N ALA A 101 1.15 11.32 -1.86
CA ALA A 101 0.68 10.63 -0.67
C ALA A 101 1.83 10.01 0.17
N LEU A 102 2.87 9.47 -0.47
CA LEU A 102 4.04 8.93 0.23
C LEU A 102 4.94 10.02 0.83
N ALA A 103 4.96 11.22 0.24
CA ALA A 103 5.68 12.36 0.81
C ALA A 103 5.09 12.81 2.15
N GLU A 104 3.78 12.65 2.33
CA GLU A 104 3.09 12.95 3.60
C GLU A 104 3.32 11.88 4.68
N LEU A 105 3.88 10.72 4.32
CA LEU A 105 4.11 9.61 5.23
C LEU A 105 5.58 9.53 5.66
N ASP A 106 5.89 10.07 6.85
CA ASP A 106 7.26 10.09 7.40
C ASP A 106 7.94 8.71 7.41
N SER A 107 7.19 7.64 7.64
CA SER A 107 7.74 6.29 7.66
C SER A 107 8.20 5.80 6.28
N ALA A 108 7.62 6.31 5.18
CA ALA A 108 8.04 6.00 3.82
C ALA A 108 9.36 6.69 3.43
N GLN A 109 9.75 7.75 4.15
CA GLN A 109 10.99 8.49 3.91
C GLN A 109 12.19 7.92 4.70
N LYS A 110 11.94 6.94 5.59
CA LYS A 110 12.99 6.31 6.39
C LYS A 110 13.70 5.23 5.57
N SER A 111 15.02 5.16 5.71
CA SER A 111 15.79 4.04 5.17
C SER A 111 15.40 2.74 5.88
N LEU A 112 15.26 1.67 5.10
CA LEU A 112 15.10 0.34 5.66
C LEU A 112 16.41 -0.10 6.33
N PRO A 113 16.35 -0.81 7.47
CA PRO A 113 17.53 -1.46 8.05
C PRO A 113 18.21 -2.40 7.05
N VAL A 114 19.54 -2.49 7.09
CA VAL A 114 20.35 -3.26 6.13
C VAL A 114 19.83 -4.68 5.94
N ASN A 115 19.61 -5.41 7.03
CA ASN A 115 19.08 -6.78 7.01
C ASN A 115 17.71 -6.89 6.31
N ALA A 116 16.84 -5.89 6.49
CA ALA A 116 15.53 -5.84 5.85
C ALA A 116 15.64 -5.51 4.36
N MET A 117 16.53 -4.58 3.99
CA MET A 117 16.82 -4.22 2.60
C MET A 117 17.40 -5.41 1.83
N GLU A 118 18.41 -6.10 2.38
CA GLU A 118 18.99 -7.28 1.74
C GLU A 118 17.96 -8.38 1.52
N LYS A 119 17.11 -8.65 2.52
CA LYS A 119 16.03 -9.62 2.39
C LYS A 119 15.02 -9.18 1.32
N LEU A 120 14.70 -7.89 1.26
CA LEU A 120 13.79 -7.34 0.25
C LEU A 120 14.37 -7.53 -1.15
N LEU A 121 15.64 -7.21 -1.37
CA LEU A 121 16.30 -7.35 -2.67
C LEU A 121 16.42 -8.82 -3.10
N LYS A 122 16.71 -9.74 -2.16
CA LYS A 122 16.76 -11.18 -2.43
C LYS A 122 15.38 -11.77 -2.79
N THR A 123 14.31 -11.28 -2.16
CA THR A 123 12.95 -11.82 -2.35
C THR A 123 12.19 -11.15 -3.51
N ASN A 124 12.40 -9.85 -3.72
CA ASN A 124 11.73 -9.10 -4.79
C ASN A 124 12.58 -9.06 -6.05
N LYS A 125 12.34 -10.00 -6.96
CA LYS A 125 12.98 -10.08 -8.28
C LYS A 125 12.82 -8.82 -9.15
N LYS A 126 11.85 -7.96 -8.83
CA LYS A 126 11.61 -6.68 -9.51
C LYS A 126 12.64 -5.62 -9.10
N LEU A 127 13.14 -5.68 -7.87
CA LEU A 127 14.13 -4.76 -7.32
C LEU A 127 15.55 -5.37 -7.37
N GLY A 128 15.68 -6.67 -7.12
CA GLY A 128 16.97 -7.38 -7.05
C GLY A 128 17.64 -7.67 -8.41
N ARG A 129 16.91 -7.61 -9.53
CA ARG A 129 17.52 -7.76 -10.88
C ARG A 129 18.29 -6.53 -11.36
N GLN A 130 18.21 -5.41 -10.63
CA GLN A 130 18.87 -4.15 -10.99
C GLN A 130 20.30 -4.04 -10.44
N GLN A 131 20.84 -5.09 -9.82
CA GLN A 131 22.15 -5.12 -9.14
C GLN A 131 23.19 -6.02 -9.84
N GLN A 132 22.92 -6.49 -11.07
CA GLN A 132 23.85 -7.29 -11.87
C GLN A 132 24.36 -6.50 -13.07
#